data_AF-A0A2E1WWS0-F1
#
_entry.id   AF-A0A2E1WWS0-F1
#
_cell.length_a   1.000
_cell.length_b   1.000
_cell.length_c   1.000
_cell.angle_alpha   90.00
_cell.angle_beta   90.00
_cell.angle_gamma   90.00
#
_symmetry.space_group_name_H-M   'P 1'
#
loop_
_entity.id
_entity.type
_entity.pdbx_description
1 polymer ?
#
loop_
_entity_poly.entity_id
_entity_poly.type
_entity_poly.pdbx_seq_one_letter_code
_entity_poly.pdbx_strand_id
1 'polypeptide(L)' 'MSLKSFHLVFITVSSLFMIYFTYWSFSHWLSYSDNSYLVYGILSVLSLLCLVLYSKKFINKYKGLVS' A
#
# COMPACT_ATOMS: atom_id res chain seq x y z
N MET A 1 13.54 8.47 18.37
CA MET A 1 13.00 8.89 17.05
C MET A 1 11.54 9.30 17.24
N SER A 2 11.10 10.36 16.59
CA SER A 2 9.72 10.82 16.73
C SER A 2 8.74 9.77 16.18
N LEU A 3 7.68 9.43 16.92
CA LEU A 3 6.62 8.49 16.48
C LEU A 3 6.12 8.80 15.06
N LYS A 4 6.14 10.09 14.69
CA LYS A 4 5.79 10.63 13.37
C LYS A 4 6.59 10.00 12.23
N SER A 5 7.93 10.01 12.36
CA SER A 5 8.85 9.55 11.32
C SER A 5 8.81 8.03 11.20
N PHE A 6 8.64 7.31 12.32
CA PHE A 6 8.48 5.87 12.29
C PHE A 6 7.20 5.45 11.55
N HIS A 7 6.07 6.13 11.79
CA HIS A 7 4.82 5.87 11.06
C HIS A 7 4.95 6.13 9.56
N LEU A 8 5.63 7.20 9.16
CA LEU A 8 5.81 7.52 7.74
C LEU A 8 6.70 6.49 7.03
N VAL A 9 7.78 6.05 7.69
CA VAL A 9 8.66 4.97 7.20
C VAL A 9 7.89 3.65 7.11
N PHE A 10 7.07 3.31 8.10
CA PHE A 10 6.24 2.11 8.08
C PHE A 10 5.29 2.10 6.88
N ILE A 11 4.59 3.21 6.63
CA ILE A 11 3.67 3.34 5.49
C ILE A 11 4.41 3.22 4.15
N THR A 12 5.61 3.80 4.02
CA THR A 12 6.41 3.69 2.79
C THR A 12 6.88 2.26 2.55
N VAL A 13 7.37 1.57 3.58
CA VAL A 13 7.76 0.16 3.48
C VAL A 13 6.57 -0.73 3.14
N SER A 14 5.41 -0.54 3.78
CA SER A 14 4.19 -1.28 3.47
C SER A 14 3.70 -1.04 2.05
N SER A 15 3.82 0.19 1.53
CA SER A 15 3.48 0.50 0.14
C SER A 15 4.41 -0.23 -0.85
N LEU A 16 5.72 -0.26 -0.59
CA LEU A 16 6.68 -1.02 -1.40
C LEU A 16 6.37 -2.51 -1.40
N PHE A 17 6.01 -3.06 -0.24
CA PHE A 17 5.62 -4.47 -0.11
C PHE A 17 4.36 -4.79 -0.93
N MET A 18 3.36 -3.91 -0.93
CA MET A 18 2.13 -4.06 -1.73
C MET A 18 2.40 -4.00 -3.24
N ILE A 19 3.36 -3.19 -3.70
CA ILE A 19 3.78 -3.18 -5.12
C ILE A 19 4.39 -4.52 -5.50
N TYR A 20 5.31 -5.02 -4.68
CA TYR A 20 5.95 -6.32 -4.89
C TYR A 20 4.91 -7.45 -4.90
N PHE A 21 3.97 -7.43 -3.97
CA PHE A 21 2.90 -8.42 -3.88
C PHE A 21 1.97 -8.39 -5.09
N THR A 22 1.64 -7.19 -5.59
CA THR A 22 0.85 -7.02 -6.82
C THR A 22 1.58 -7.63 -8.02
N TYR A 23 2.88 -7.35 -8.17
CA TYR A 23 3.68 -7.90 -9.26
C TYR A 23 3.78 -9.42 -9.18
N TRP A 24 4.02 -9.96 -7.99
CA TRP A 24 4.07 -11.41 -7.76
C TRP A 24 2.73 -12.09 -8.07
N SER A 25 1.61 -11.51 -7.63
CA SER A 25 0.26 -12.00 -7.93
C SER A 25 -0.04 -11.98 -9.43
N PHE A 26 0.43 -10.96 -10.16
CA PHE A 26 0.24 -10.86 -11.60
C PHE A 26 1.07 -11.90 -12.36
N SER A 27 2.32 -12.12 -11.95
CA SER A 27 3.17 -13.20 -12.49
C SER A 27 2.56 -14.58 -12.24
N HIS A 28 1.97 -14.81 -11.07
CA HIS A 28 1.34 -16.09 -10.73
C HIS A 28 0.02 -16.31 -11.48
N TRP A 29 -0.75 -15.24 -11.70
CA TRP A 29 -1.97 -15.29 -12.51
C TRP A 29 -1.68 -15.71 -13.96
N LEU A 30 -0.61 -15.19 -14.55
CA LEU A 30 -0.14 -15.57 -15.89
C LEU A 30 0.24 -17.06 -16.01
N SER A 31 0.70 -17.68 -14.92
CA SER A 31 1.19 -19.05 -14.94
C SER A 31 0.15 -20.12 -14.56
N TYR A 32 -0.88 -19.76 -13.80
CA TYR A 32 -1.88 -20.71 -13.29
C TYR A 32 -3.29 -20.53 -13.87
N SER A 33 -3.59 -19.42 -14.54
CA SER A 33 -4.90 -19.14 -15.16
C SER A 33 -6.10 -19.23 -14.19
N ASP A 34 -5.85 -19.11 -12.89
CA ASP A 34 -6.86 -19.28 -11.84
C ASP A 34 -7.44 -17.91 -11.42
N ASN A 35 -8.77 -17.79 -11.44
CA ASN A 35 -9.47 -16.53 -11.16
C ASN A 35 -9.20 -15.99 -9.74
N SER A 36 -8.80 -16.86 -8.82
CA SER A 36 -8.43 -16.49 -7.45
C SER A 36 -7.26 -15.49 -7.40
N TYR A 37 -6.27 -15.60 -8.31
CA TYR A 37 -5.11 -14.70 -8.33
C TYR A 37 -5.44 -13.30 -8.87
N LEU A 38 -6.47 -13.18 -9.72
CA LEU A 38 -7.02 -11.88 -10.13
C LEU A 38 -7.64 -11.15 -8.95
N VAL A 39 -8.43 -11.86 -8.14
CA VAL A 39 -9.05 -11.30 -6.94
C VAL A 39 -7.97 -10.83 -5.95
N TYR A 40 -6.92 -11.63 -5.72
CA TYR A 40 -5.80 -11.21 -4.88
C TYR A 40 -5.05 -10.00 -5.43
N GLY A 41 -4.84 -9.92 -6.75
CA GLY A 41 -4.24 -8.76 -7.41
C GLY A 41 -5.08 -7.49 -7.23
N ILE A 42 -6.39 -7.58 -7.45
CA ILE A 42 -7.34 -6.47 -7.25
C ILE A 42 -7.33 -6.03 -5.78
N LEU A 43 -7.40 -6.97 -4.84
CA LEU A 43 -7.40 -6.69 -3.40
C LEU A 43 -6.10 -6.02 -2.94
N SER A 44 -4.97 -6.44 -3.51
CA SER A 44 -3.64 -5.85 -3.30
C SER A 44 -3.59 -4.40 -3.79
N VAL A 45 -4.05 -4.13 -5.01
CA VAL A 45 -4.13 -2.78 -5.57
C VAL A 45 -5.05 -1.88 -4.73
N LEU A 46 -6.20 -2.41 -4.32
CA LEU A 46 -7.16 -1.69 -3.47
C LEU A 46 -6.57 -1.35 -2.10
N SER A 47 -5.84 -2.29 -1.51
CA SER A 47 -5.13 -2.09 -0.24
C SER A 47 -4.01 -1.05 -0.37
N LEU A 48 -3.27 -1.06 -1.47
CA LEU A 48 -2.24 -0.07 -1.78
C LEU A 48 -2.85 1.33 -1.92
N LEU A 49 -3.97 1.46 -2.65
CA LEU A 49 -4.74 2.70 -2.77
C LEU A 49 -5.21 3.24 -1.42
N CYS A 50 -5.79 2.36 -0.59
CA CYS A 50 -6.18 2.70 0.79
C CYS A 50 -4.99 3.19 1.62
N LEU A 51 -3.82 2.53 1.52
CA LEU A 51 -2.61 2.94 2.24
C LEU A 51 -2.12 4.32 1.79
N VAL A 52 -2.14 4.60 0.48
CA VAL A 52 -1.73 5.88 -0.08
C VAL A 52 -2.68 7.00 0.35
N LEU A 53 -4.00 6.75 0.34
CA LEU A 53 -4.99 7.71 0.83
C LEU A 53 -4.84 7.97 2.32
N TYR A 54 -4.60 6.93 3.12
CA TYR A 54 -4.35 7.05 4.55
C TYR A 54 -3.08 7.87 4.82
N SER A 55 -2.00 7.59 4.09
CA SER A 55 -0.75 8.36 4.14
C SER A 55 -0.98 9.85 3.88
N LYS A 56 -1.68 10.19 2.78
CA LYS A 56 -2.02 11.57 2.45
C LYS A 56 -2.85 12.24 3.53
N LYS A 57 -3.87 11.56 4.05
CA LYS A 57 -4.75 12.10 5.09
C LYS A 57 -4.01 12.32 6.40
N PHE A 58 -3.10 11.41 6.75
CA PHE A 58 -2.19 11.57 7.89
C PHE A 58 -1.32 12.81 7.69
N ILE A 59 -0.60 12.92 6.58
CA ILE A 59 0.24 14.09 6.27
C ILE A 59 -0.57 15.40 6.33
N ASN A 60 -1.76 15.45 5.74
CA ASN A 60 -2.62 16.65 5.76
C ASN A 60 -3.08 17.01 7.19
N LYS A 61 -3.45 16.02 8.00
CA LYS A 61 -3.89 16.24 9.39
C LYS A 61 -2.76 16.81 10.25
N TYR A 62 -1.51 16.43 10.00
CA TYR A 62 -0.36 16.97 10.73
C TYR A 62 0.19 18.26 10.14
N LYS A 63 0.00 18.54 8.84
CA LYS A 63 0.29 19.84 8.23
C LYS A 63 -0.59 20.96 8.79
N GLY A 64 -1.87 20.66 9.07
CA GLY A 64 -2.81 21.62 9.67
C GLY A 64 -2.58 21.95 11.15
N LEU A 65 -1.64 21.27 11.83
CA LEU A 65 -1.28 21.53 13.22
C LEU A 65 -0.04 22.43 13.37
N VAL A 66 0.53 22.91 12.25
CA VAL A 66 1.65 23.87 12.19
C VAL A 66 1.21 25.12 11.43
N SER A 67 0.01 25.63 11.73
CA SER A 67 -0.42 26.98 11.36
C SER A 67 -0.83 27.77 12.59
#